data_AF-A0A0F9GBL5-F1
#
_entry.id   AF-A0A0F9GBL5-F1
#
_cell.length_a   1.000
_cell.length_b   1.000
_cell.length_c   1.000
_cell.angle_alpha   90.00
_cell.angle_beta   90.00
_cell.angle_gamma   90.00
#
_symmetry.space_group_name_H-M   'P 1'
#
loop_
_entity.id
_entity.type
_entity.pdbx_description
1 polymer ?
#
loop_
_entity_poly.entity_id
_entity_poly.type
_entity_poly.pdbx_seq_one_letter_code
_entity_poly.pdbx_strand_id
1 'polypeptide(L)'
;MKKHRDKILELRAQGKSYREIEAELGCAKSAVAYHCGEGQKEKTRQRTKKNYHTKLLCNKLHSFRTRSPQRKTNWYVRFSDGSIKALHNRLYKYKNTRGSRMKEKFGVAEFFELFGECTECYLTGRPIDIKDHTSYTFDHKTPTTRNGDNTLENLGICCPEANGAKGAHLVEEFITLCKDVLEHNGYTVAKRKRSESN
;
A
#
# COMPACT_ATOMS: atom_id res chain seq x y z
N MET A 1 29.66 13.93 14.20
CA MET A 1 29.03 13.15 15.30
C MET A 1 29.11 11.65 14.97
N LYS A 2 29.64 10.82 15.88
CA LYS A 2 29.66 9.36 15.69
C LYS A 2 28.23 8.79 15.73
N LYS A 3 27.92 7.84 14.84
CA LYS A 3 26.58 7.21 14.81
C LYS A 3 26.42 6.30 16.02
N HIS A 4 25.18 6.09 16.44
CA HIS A 4 24.86 5.31 17.64
C HIS A 4 25.43 3.89 17.62
N ARG A 5 25.50 3.27 16.44
CA ARG A 5 26.17 2.00 16.16
C ARG A 5 27.65 2.00 16.58
N ASP A 6 28.39 3.05 16.22
CA ASP A 6 29.84 3.07 16.37
C ASP A 6 30.21 3.10 17.86
N LYS A 7 29.43 3.84 18.65
CA LYS A 7 29.54 3.86 20.12
C LYS A 7 29.28 2.49 20.75
N ILE A 8 28.28 1.76 20.26
CA ILE A 8 27.96 0.40 20.74
C ILE A 8 29.15 -0.55 20.49
N LEU A 9 29.77 -0.47 19.31
CA LEU A 9 30.91 -1.32 18.96
C LEU A 9 32.17 -0.95 19.76
N GLU A 10 32.42 0.34 20.01
CA GLU A 10 33.53 0.82 20.85
C GLU A 10 33.40 0.33 22.30
N LEU A 11 32.22 0.49 22.92
CA LEU A 11 31.97 0.01 24.28
C LEU A 11 32.05 -1.52 24.37
N ARG A 12 31.66 -2.23 23.30
CA ARG A 12 31.81 -3.68 23.24
C ARG A 12 33.26 -4.13 23.12
N ALA A 13 34.08 -3.40 22.35
CA ALA A 13 35.52 -3.65 22.26
C ALA A 13 36.25 -3.41 23.59
N GLN A 14 35.74 -2.51 24.43
CA GLN A 14 36.20 -2.29 25.81
C GLN A 14 35.80 -3.42 26.79
N GLY A 15 35.11 -4.46 26.33
CA GLY A 15 34.70 -5.59 27.16
C GLY A 15 33.39 -5.39 27.92
N LYS A 16 32.70 -4.25 27.77
CA LYS A 16 31.43 -3.99 28.47
C LYS A 16 30.35 -5.00 28.07
N SER A 17 29.56 -5.42 29.06
CA SER A 17 28.39 -6.27 28.88
C SER A 17 27.24 -5.50 28.22
N TYR A 18 26.25 -6.23 27.70
CA TYR A 18 25.15 -5.60 26.98
C TYR A 18 24.29 -4.69 27.87
N ARG A 19 24.19 -5.01 29.17
CA ARG A 19 23.43 -4.21 30.15
C ARG A 19 24.15 -2.90 30.48
N GLU A 20 25.48 -2.94 30.55
CA GLU A 20 26.30 -1.73 30.78
C GLU A 20 26.22 -0.79 29.59
N ILE A 21 26.28 -1.33 28.36
CA ILE A 21 26.10 -0.54 27.12
C ILE A 21 24.69 0.08 27.04
N GLU A 22 23.66 -0.67 27.44
CA GLU A 22 22.28 -0.18 27.52
C GLU A 22 22.14 0.98 28.52
N ALA A 23 22.69 0.83 29.72
CA ALA A 23 22.64 1.86 30.76
C ALA A 23 23.42 3.13 30.37
N GLU A 24 24.57 2.99 29.72
CA GLU A 24 25.43 4.11 29.34
C GLU A 24 24.94 4.88 28.11
N LEU A 25 24.38 4.17 27.11
CA LEU A 25 23.88 4.79 25.88
C LEU A 25 22.38 5.09 25.90
N GLY A 26 21.65 4.65 26.94
CA GLY A 26 20.19 4.77 27.02
C GLY A 26 19.47 4.05 25.88
N CYS A 27 20.07 2.97 25.36
CA CYS A 27 19.57 2.26 24.19
C CYS A 27 19.04 0.87 24.59
N ALA A 28 18.00 0.39 23.90
CA ALA A 28 17.42 -0.91 24.22
C ALA A 28 18.45 -2.05 24.06
N LYS A 29 18.46 -3.01 24.99
CA LYS A 29 19.30 -4.23 24.91
C LYS A 29 19.24 -4.93 23.54
N SER A 30 18.09 -4.90 22.88
CA SER A 30 17.89 -5.47 21.54
C SER A 30 18.73 -4.77 20.47
N ALA A 31 18.93 -3.46 20.58
CA ALA A 31 19.79 -2.69 19.67
C ALA A 31 21.27 -3.06 19.86
N VAL A 32 21.72 -3.23 21.11
CA VAL A 32 23.07 -3.73 21.43
C VAL A 32 23.27 -5.13 20.86
N ALA A 33 22.33 -6.04 21.10
CA ALA A 33 22.38 -7.41 20.58
C ALA A 33 22.38 -7.47 19.04
N TYR A 34 21.63 -6.60 18.36
CA TYR A 34 21.59 -6.52 16.91
C TYR A 34 22.95 -6.13 16.29
N HIS A 35 23.71 -5.26 16.97
CA HIS A 35 25.00 -4.79 16.48
C HIS A 35 26.17 -5.70 16.89
N CYS A 36 26.13 -6.27 18.10
CA CYS A 36 27.22 -7.05 18.69
C CYS A 36 27.07 -8.57 18.52
N GLY A 37 25.85 -9.06 18.31
CA GLY A 37 25.58 -10.50 18.23
C GLY A 37 25.96 -11.09 16.88
N GLU A 38 26.75 -12.17 16.90
CA GLU A 38 27.13 -12.90 15.70
C GLU A 38 25.90 -13.47 14.98
N GLY A 39 25.85 -13.29 13.66
CA GLY A 39 24.73 -13.74 12.82
C GLY A 39 23.39 -13.04 13.06
N GLN A 40 23.25 -12.09 13.99
CA GLN A 40 21.96 -11.42 14.28
C GLN A 40 21.44 -10.59 13.10
N LYS A 41 22.35 -9.94 12.37
CA LYS A 41 22.00 -9.19 11.15
C LYS A 41 21.45 -10.11 10.08
N GLU A 42 22.10 -11.25 9.87
CA GLU A 42 21.68 -12.24 8.87
C GLU A 42 20.34 -12.90 9.27
N LYS A 43 20.18 -13.30 10.53
CA LYS A 43 18.89 -13.79 11.06
C LYS A 43 17.76 -12.78 10.87
N THR A 44 18.01 -11.50 11.14
CA THR A 44 17.04 -10.41 10.95
C THR A 44 16.71 -10.21 9.47
N ARG A 45 17.72 -10.26 8.60
CA ARG A 45 17.57 -10.17 7.14
C ARG A 45 16.73 -11.32 6.59
N GLN A 46 17.03 -12.56 7.00
CA GLN A 46 16.29 -13.76 6.58
C GLN A 46 14.84 -13.72 7.03
N ARG A 47 14.57 -13.33 8.29
CA ARG A 47 13.20 -13.14 8.80
C ARG A 47 12.43 -12.08 7.99
N THR A 48 13.10 -10.99 7.64
CA THR A 48 12.50 -9.91 6.85
C THR A 48 12.22 -10.37 5.41
N LYS A 49 13.15 -11.14 4.81
CA LYS A 49 12.99 -11.71 3.46
C LYS A 49 11.82 -12.69 3.41
N LYS A 50 11.67 -13.56 4.42
CA LYS A 50 10.58 -14.55 4.51
C LYS A 50 9.20 -13.88 4.45
N ASN A 51 9.04 -12.73 5.09
CA ASN A 51 7.75 -12.03 5.18
C ASN A 51 7.62 -10.85 4.19
N TYR A 52 8.59 -10.69 3.28
CA TYR A 52 8.66 -9.54 2.40
C TYR A 52 7.42 -9.41 1.51
N HIS A 53 7.06 -10.49 0.83
CA HIS A 53 5.93 -10.50 -0.10
C HIS A 53 4.59 -10.26 0.60
N THR A 54 4.36 -10.95 1.73
CA THR A 54 3.15 -10.75 2.55
C THR A 54 3.05 -9.31 3.05
N LYS A 55 4.17 -8.71 3.49
CA LYS A 55 4.19 -7.31 3.96
C LYS A 55 3.84 -6.35 2.82
N LEU A 56 4.38 -6.56 1.61
CA LEU A 56 4.08 -5.70 0.47
C LEU A 56 2.61 -5.81 0.04
N LEU A 57 2.07 -7.02 -0.03
CA LEU A 57 0.64 -7.23 -0.31
C LEU A 57 -0.24 -6.55 0.75
N CYS A 58 0.05 -6.76 2.04
CA CYS A 58 -0.67 -6.09 3.13
C CYS A 58 -0.63 -4.57 3.01
N ASN A 59 0.53 -3.99 2.64
CA ASN A 59 0.66 -2.55 2.44
C ASN A 59 -0.18 -2.05 1.26
N LYS A 60 -0.21 -2.78 0.13
CA LYS A 60 -1.06 -2.44 -1.02
C LYS A 60 -2.54 -2.52 -0.69
N LEU A 61 -2.97 -3.60 -0.02
CA LEU A 61 -4.34 -3.76 0.45
C LEU A 61 -4.73 -2.65 1.41
N HIS A 62 -3.84 -2.32 2.36
CA HIS A 62 -4.05 -1.21 3.27
C HIS A 62 -4.21 0.13 2.52
N SER A 63 -3.34 0.40 1.54
CA SER A 63 -3.42 1.61 0.72
C SER A 63 -4.72 1.69 -0.07
N PHE A 64 -5.22 0.57 -0.61
CA PHE A 64 -6.51 0.52 -1.30
C PHE A 64 -7.66 0.83 -0.33
N ARG A 65 -7.68 0.16 0.83
CA ARG A 65 -8.72 0.30 1.86
C ARG A 65 -8.80 1.68 2.48
N THR A 66 -7.65 2.31 2.66
CA THR A 66 -7.56 3.65 3.27
C THR A 66 -7.70 4.78 2.26
N ARG A 67 -7.79 4.46 0.96
CA ARG A 67 -8.06 5.46 -0.07
C ARG A 67 -9.45 6.04 0.18
N SER A 68 -9.46 7.33 0.48
CA SER A 68 -10.67 8.13 0.58
C SER A 68 -10.69 9.12 -0.58
N PRO A 69 -11.86 9.56 -1.04
CA PRO A 69 -11.94 10.66 -2.00
C PRO A 69 -11.15 11.83 -1.42
N GLN A 70 -10.20 12.38 -2.18
CA GLN A 70 -9.52 13.60 -1.72
C GLN A 70 -10.58 14.65 -1.47
N ARG A 71 -10.81 15.00 -0.20
CA ARG A 71 -11.59 16.19 0.12
C ARG A 71 -10.80 17.34 -0.51
N LYS A 72 -11.44 18.13 -1.38
CA LYS A 72 -10.91 19.43 -1.79
C LYS A 72 -10.80 20.29 -0.52
N THR A 73 -9.74 20.12 0.26
CA THR A 73 -9.44 21.05 1.33
C THR A 73 -8.99 22.30 0.61
N ASN A 74 -9.83 23.34 0.67
CA ASN A 74 -9.51 24.65 0.13
C ASN A 74 -8.22 25.12 0.84
N TRP A 75 -7.07 24.93 0.19
CA TRP A 75 -5.74 25.24 0.73
C TRP A 75 -5.54 26.75 0.92
N TYR A 76 -6.53 27.55 0.50
CA TYR A 76 -6.60 28.99 0.66
C TYR A 76 -7.04 29.46 2.06
N VAL A 77 -7.35 28.57 3.02
CA VAL A 77 -7.48 28.98 4.43
C VAL A 77 -6.08 29.03 5.04
N ARG A 78 -5.29 30.02 4.62
CA ARG A 78 -4.03 30.38 5.26
C ARG A 78 -4.33 30.83 6.70
N PHE A 79 -3.63 30.19 7.62
CA PHE A 79 -3.48 30.50 9.03
C PHE A 79 -3.56 31.99 9.35
N SER A 80 -4.52 32.39 10.20
CA SER A 80 -4.54 33.75 10.77
C SER A 80 -4.43 33.80 12.29
N ASP A 81 -4.59 32.71 13.03
CA ASP A 81 -4.49 32.79 14.49
C ASP A 81 -4.09 31.45 15.12
N GLY A 82 -2.98 31.46 15.86
CA GLY A 82 -2.50 30.34 16.69
C GLY A 82 -3.41 30.06 17.90
N SER A 83 -4.74 30.17 17.74
CA SER A 83 -5.70 30.03 18.82
C SER A 83 -5.88 28.57 19.23
N ILE A 84 -6.23 28.36 20.50
CA ILE A 84 -6.55 27.05 21.11
C ILE A 84 -7.61 26.30 20.28
N LYS A 85 -8.44 27.01 19.50
CA LYS A 85 -9.43 26.45 18.57
C LYS A 85 -8.78 25.65 17.42
N ALA A 86 -7.62 26.09 16.91
CA ALA A 86 -6.85 25.38 15.90
C ALA A 86 -6.20 24.10 16.46
N LEU A 87 -5.73 24.15 17.72
CA LEU A 87 -5.22 22.97 18.43
C LEU A 87 -6.35 21.99 18.78
N HIS A 88 -7.51 22.49 19.21
CA HIS A 88 -8.68 21.68 19.51
C HIS A 88 -9.20 20.99 18.24
N ASN A 89 -9.25 21.67 17.10
CA ASN A 89 -9.54 21.05 15.80
C ASN A 89 -8.50 20.00 15.39
N ARG A 90 -7.22 20.21 15.74
CA ARG A 90 -6.13 19.24 15.48
C ARG A 90 -6.32 17.98 16.32
N LEU A 91 -6.62 18.12 17.62
CA LEU A 91 -6.88 17.02 18.54
C LEU A 91 -8.21 16.30 18.24
N TYR A 92 -9.25 17.04 17.84
CA TYR A 92 -10.55 16.48 17.45
C TYR A 92 -10.44 15.69 16.14
N LYS A 93 -9.67 16.17 15.16
CA LYS A 93 -9.30 15.40 13.95
C LYS A 93 -8.44 14.17 14.27
N TYR A 94 -7.52 14.26 15.24
CA TYR A 94 -6.67 13.13 15.66
C TYR A 94 -7.46 12.04 16.38
N LYS A 95 -8.49 12.42 17.17
CA LYS A 95 -9.41 11.47 17.83
C LYS A 95 -10.39 10.84 16.83
N ASN A 96 -10.88 11.58 15.83
CA ASN A 96 -11.82 11.06 14.83
C ASN A 96 -11.18 10.32 13.64
N THR A 97 -9.85 10.37 13.48
CA THR A 97 -9.11 9.59 12.46
C THR A 97 -8.78 8.16 12.91
N ARG A 98 -8.91 7.85 14.20
CA ARG A 98 -8.78 6.47 14.72
C ARG A 98 -10.03 5.60 14.50
N GLY A 99 -11.08 6.16 13.90
CA GLY A 99 -12.33 5.46 13.66
C GLY A 99 -12.90 5.77 12.28
N SER A 100 -12.14 5.56 11.20
CA SER A 100 -12.81 5.40 9.91
C SER A 100 -13.57 4.07 9.95
N ARG A 101 -14.89 4.19 10.09
CA ARG A 101 -15.89 3.16 9.84
C ARG A 101 -15.70 2.60 8.43
N MET A 102 -14.83 1.59 8.28
CA MET A 102 -14.91 0.69 7.13
C MET A 102 -15.83 -0.45 7.53
N LYS A 103 -16.94 -0.58 6.80
CA LYS A 103 -18.00 -1.54 7.12
C LYS A 103 -17.64 -2.99 6.82
N GLU A 104 -16.62 -3.27 6.02
CA GLU A 104 -16.12 -4.63 5.82
C GLU A 104 -14.62 -4.60 5.56
N LYS A 105 -13.88 -5.42 6.30
CA LYS A 105 -12.43 -5.57 6.16
C LYS A 105 -12.20 -6.99 5.68
N PHE A 106 -12.24 -7.23 4.38
CA PHE A 106 -11.69 -8.46 3.85
C PHE A 106 -10.23 -8.59 4.29
N GLY A 107 -9.71 -9.78 4.51
CA GLY A 107 -8.34 -10.08 4.88
C GLY A 107 -7.46 -10.43 3.68
N VAL A 108 -6.30 -11.06 3.96
CA VAL A 108 -5.43 -11.63 2.92
C VAL A 108 -5.97 -12.99 2.48
N ALA A 109 -6.67 -13.71 3.35
CA ALA A 109 -7.29 -15.00 3.05
C ALA A 109 -8.39 -14.85 1.98
N GLU A 110 -9.36 -13.96 2.20
CA GLU A 110 -10.44 -13.72 1.24
C GLU A 110 -9.91 -13.17 -0.10
N PHE A 111 -8.80 -12.42 -0.07
CA PHE A 111 -8.13 -11.99 -1.30
C PHE A 111 -7.60 -13.18 -2.11
N PHE A 112 -6.90 -14.12 -1.47
CA PHE A 112 -6.38 -15.31 -2.17
C PHE A 112 -7.48 -16.28 -2.57
N GLU A 113 -8.59 -16.36 -1.83
CA GLU A 113 -9.77 -17.15 -2.21
C GLU A 113 -10.38 -16.64 -3.52
N LEU A 114 -10.47 -15.31 -3.70
CA LEU A 114 -11.08 -14.73 -4.90
C LEU A 114 -10.12 -14.66 -6.10
N PHE A 115 -8.86 -14.27 -5.87
CA PHE A 115 -7.93 -13.95 -6.95
C PHE A 115 -6.85 -15.02 -7.19
N GLY A 116 -6.60 -15.91 -6.22
CA GLY A 116 -5.50 -16.88 -6.29
C GLY A 116 -4.10 -16.24 -6.26
N GLU A 117 -3.08 -17.05 -6.51
CA GLU A 117 -1.68 -16.59 -6.60
C GLU A 117 -1.32 -15.98 -7.95
N CYS A 118 -2.03 -16.40 -9.00
CA CYS A 118 -1.92 -15.90 -10.36
C CYS A 118 -3.31 -15.48 -10.81
N THR A 119 -3.41 -14.27 -11.34
CA THR A 119 -4.68 -13.70 -11.80
C THR A 119 -4.47 -12.97 -13.11
N GLU A 120 -5.53 -12.40 -13.68
CA GLU A 120 -5.44 -11.60 -14.89
C GLU A 120 -5.75 -10.13 -14.59
N CYS A 121 -5.09 -9.25 -15.33
CA CYS A 121 -5.42 -7.84 -15.35
C CYS A 121 -6.87 -7.67 -15.81
N TYR A 122 -7.76 -7.20 -14.94
CA TYR A 122 -9.19 -7.14 -15.25
C TYR A 122 -9.53 -6.21 -16.45
N LEU A 123 -8.62 -5.29 -16.79
CA LEU A 123 -8.75 -4.37 -17.93
C LEU A 123 -8.19 -4.93 -19.25
N THR A 124 -7.16 -5.78 -19.19
CA THR A 124 -6.39 -6.16 -20.40
C THR A 124 -6.29 -7.67 -20.63
N GLY A 125 -6.65 -8.49 -19.64
CA GLY A 125 -6.47 -9.94 -19.65
C GLY A 125 -5.02 -10.40 -19.52
N ARG A 126 -4.03 -9.50 -19.39
CA ARG A 126 -2.63 -9.90 -19.21
C ARG A 126 -2.46 -10.69 -17.91
N PRO A 127 -1.67 -11.78 -17.90
CA PRO A 127 -1.39 -12.52 -16.68
C PRO A 127 -0.62 -11.65 -15.68
N ILE A 128 -0.97 -11.80 -14.40
CA ILE A 128 -0.37 -11.10 -13.26
C ILE A 128 0.06 -12.15 -12.24
N ASP A 129 1.33 -12.06 -11.85
CA ASP A 129 1.88 -12.78 -10.69
C ASP A 129 1.76 -11.88 -9.43
N ILE A 130 1.02 -12.33 -8.43
CA ILE A 130 0.83 -11.59 -7.18
C ILE A 130 2.13 -11.45 -6.37
N LYS A 131 3.11 -12.33 -6.59
CA LYS A 131 4.43 -12.29 -5.95
C LYS A 131 5.33 -11.22 -6.56
N ASP A 132 5.13 -10.88 -7.83
CA ASP A 132 5.76 -9.72 -8.47
C ASP A 132 4.95 -8.45 -8.17
N HIS A 133 5.22 -7.86 -7.02
CA HIS A 133 4.55 -6.63 -6.59
C HIS A 133 4.83 -5.41 -7.47
N THR A 134 5.73 -5.46 -8.45
CA THR A 134 5.94 -4.34 -9.39
C THR A 134 5.09 -4.48 -10.64
N SER A 135 4.66 -5.70 -10.98
CA SER A 135 3.86 -6.00 -12.18
C SER A 135 2.39 -5.57 -12.11
N TYR A 136 1.88 -5.23 -10.92
CA TYR A 136 0.47 -4.88 -10.73
C TYR A 136 0.21 -3.74 -9.76
N THR A 137 -0.98 -3.19 -9.86
CA THR A 137 -1.56 -2.23 -8.92
C THR A 137 -2.99 -2.63 -8.59
N PHE A 138 -3.52 -2.05 -7.52
CA PHE A 138 -4.93 -2.17 -7.16
C PHE A 138 -5.67 -0.94 -7.63
N ASP A 139 -6.75 -1.18 -8.35
CA ASP A 139 -7.65 -0.16 -8.86
C ASP A 139 -9.05 -0.35 -8.27
N HIS A 140 -9.75 0.77 -8.15
CA HIS A 140 -11.17 0.80 -7.87
C HIS A 140 -11.89 0.73 -9.21
N LYS A 141 -12.55 -0.40 -9.52
CA LYS A 141 -13.29 -0.57 -10.79
C LYS A 141 -14.21 0.63 -11.02
N THR A 142 -14.97 0.99 -9.99
CA THR A 142 -15.63 2.29 -9.84
C THR A 142 -14.77 3.19 -8.97
N PRO A 143 -14.22 4.31 -9.49
CA PRO A 143 -13.37 5.21 -8.71
C PRO A 143 -14.07 5.81 -7.48
N THR A 144 -13.33 6.03 -6.39
CA THR A 144 -13.88 6.63 -5.15
C THR A 144 -14.46 8.03 -5.36
N THR A 145 -13.99 8.77 -6.37
CA THR A 145 -14.54 10.09 -6.74
C THR A 145 -15.92 10.00 -7.39
N ARG A 146 -16.35 8.79 -7.79
CA ARG A 146 -17.65 8.48 -8.40
C ARG A 146 -18.44 7.49 -7.52
N ASN A 147 -18.36 7.65 -6.20
CA ASN A 147 -19.05 6.81 -5.21
C ASN A 147 -18.62 5.34 -5.18
N GLY A 148 -17.44 5.00 -5.72
CA GLY A 148 -16.83 3.70 -5.51
C GLY A 148 -16.48 3.47 -4.05
N ASP A 149 -16.70 2.25 -3.57
CA ASP A 149 -16.37 1.82 -2.21
C ASP A 149 -15.06 1.01 -2.17
N ASN A 150 -14.66 0.59 -0.97
CA ASN A 150 -13.41 -0.15 -0.75
C ASN A 150 -13.68 -1.66 -0.52
N THR A 151 -14.68 -2.21 -1.20
CA THR A 151 -15.07 -3.63 -1.13
C THR A 151 -14.15 -4.51 -1.98
N LEU A 152 -14.22 -5.83 -1.78
CA LEU A 152 -13.42 -6.79 -2.57
C LEU A 152 -13.97 -6.90 -4.01
N GLU A 153 -15.27 -6.70 -4.18
CA GLU A 153 -15.98 -6.69 -5.45
C GLU A 153 -15.54 -5.53 -6.33
N ASN A 154 -15.35 -4.34 -5.72
CA ASN A 154 -14.85 -3.15 -6.40
C ASN A 154 -13.32 -3.14 -6.59
N LEU A 155 -12.59 -4.11 -6.02
CA LEU A 155 -11.16 -4.27 -6.23
C LEU A 155 -10.89 -4.87 -7.61
N GLY A 156 -10.10 -4.16 -8.42
CA GLY A 156 -9.52 -4.65 -9.66
C GLY A 156 -8.02 -4.79 -9.54
N ILE A 157 -7.47 -5.93 -9.97
CA ILE A 157 -6.02 -6.14 -10.10
C ILE A 157 -5.65 -5.80 -11.54
N CYS A 158 -4.73 -4.86 -11.74
CA CYS A 158 -4.40 -4.37 -13.07
C CYS A 158 -2.92 -4.03 -13.23
N CYS A 159 -2.43 -4.11 -14.46
CA CYS A 159 -1.10 -3.65 -14.82
C CYS A 159 -0.98 -2.13 -14.58
N PRO A 160 0.16 -1.61 -14.11
CA PRO A 160 0.35 -0.20 -13.81
C PRO A 160 -0.02 0.74 -14.97
N GLU A 161 0.31 0.37 -16.21
CA GLU A 161 0.07 1.20 -17.39
C GLU A 161 -1.43 1.31 -17.71
N ALA A 162 -2.16 0.19 -17.60
CA ALA A 162 -3.60 0.16 -17.83
C ALA A 162 -4.35 0.96 -16.76
N ASN A 163 -3.91 0.88 -15.50
CA ASN A 163 -4.46 1.69 -14.42
C ASN A 163 -4.22 3.19 -14.64
N GLY A 164 -2.99 3.54 -15.04
CA GLY A 164 -2.63 4.91 -15.38
C GLY A 164 -3.49 5.47 -16.51
N ALA A 165 -3.73 4.68 -17.56
CA ALA A 165 -4.58 5.06 -18.68
C ALA A 165 -6.06 5.20 -18.29
N LYS A 166 -6.59 4.31 -17.44
CA LYS A 166 -7.98 4.40 -16.94
C LYS A 166 -8.20 5.65 -16.08
N GLY A 167 -7.27 5.99 -15.20
CA GLY A 167 -7.39 7.16 -14.34
C GLY A 167 -8.70 7.20 -13.56
N ALA A 168 -9.51 8.25 -13.77
CA ALA A 168 -10.80 8.44 -13.10
C ALA A 168 -12.02 8.01 -13.94
N HIS A 169 -11.80 7.33 -15.06
CA HIS A 169 -12.88 6.77 -15.88
C HIS A 169 -13.50 5.56 -15.20
N LEU A 170 -14.80 5.37 -15.43
CA LEU A 170 -15.45 4.07 -15.24
C LEU A 170 -14.89 3.06 -16.24
N VAL A 171 -15.05 1.77 -15.97
CA VAL A 171 -14.53 0.69 -16.83
C VAL A 171 -15.12 0.81 -18.24
N GLU A 172 -16.41 1.06 -18.34
CA GLU A 172 -17.17 1.19 -19.57
C GLU A 172 -16.76 2.44 -20.36
N GLU A 173 -16.55 3.56 -19.67
CA GLU A 173 -16.03 4.80 -20.27
C GLU A 173 -14.63 4.57 -20.85
N PHE A 174 -13.77 3.88 -20.11
CA PHE A 174 -12.42 3.58 -20.56
C PHE A 174 -12.40 2.63 -21.76
N ILE A 175 -13.25 1.59 -21.76
CA ILE A 175 -13.40 0.67 -22.91
C ILE A 175 -13.91 1.42 -24.14
N THR A 176 -14.87 2.33 -23.97
CA THR A 176 -15.40 3.15 -25.07
C THR A 176 -14.30 4.03 -25.66
N LEU A 177 -13.52 4.71 -24.81
CA LEU A 177 -12.38 5.51 -25.26
C LEU A 177 -11.35 4.66 -26.03
N CYS A 178 -11.04 3.46 -25.54
CA CYS A 178 -10.13 2.54 -26.25
C CYS A 178 -10.68 2.15 -27.62
N LYS A 179 -11.99 1.92 -27.71
CA LYS A 179 -12.66 1.62 -28.98
C LYS A 179 -12.55 2.79 -29.95
N ASP A 180 -12.84 4.01 -29.51
CA ASP A 180 -12.74 5.23 -30.35
C ASP A 180 -11.32 5.42 -30.88
N VAL A 181 -10.30 5.22 -30.03
CA VAL A 181 -8.89 5.29 -30.44
C VAL A 181 -8.58 4.26 -31.51
N LEU A 182 -9.02 3.00 -31.34
CA LEU A 182 -8.76 1.94 -32.30
C LEU A 182 -9.48 2.20 -33.63
N GLU A 183 -10.76 2.58 -33.60
CA GLU A 183 -11.54 2.86 -34.81
C GLU A 183 -10.98 4.06 -35.57
N HIS A 184 -10.56 5.12 -34.89
CA HIS A 184 -9.90 6.27 -35.52
C HIS A 184 -8.59 5.89 -36.23
N ASN A 185 -7.87 4.90 -35.71
CA ASN A 185 -6.64 4.38 -36.30
C ASN A 185 -6.88 3.23 -37.32
N GLY A 186 -8.12 3.06 -37.78
CA GLY A 186 -8.46 2.11 -38.86
C GLY A 186 -8.61 0.65 -38.43
N TYR A 187 -8.67 0.37 -37.12
CA TYR A 187 -8.95 -0.97 -36.62
C TYR A 187 -10.46 -1.22 -36.52
N THR A 188 -10.90 -2.45 -36.81
CA THR A 188 -12.28 -2.90 -36.53
C THR A 188 -12.35 -3.63 -35.20
N VAL A 189 -13.18 -3.15 -34.28
CA VAL A 189 -13.34 -3.74 -32.94
C VAL A 189 -14.72 -4.38 -32.80
N ALA A 190 -14.76 -5.69 -32.59
CA ALA A 190 -16.01 -6.43 -32.36
C ALA A 190 -16.00 -7.13 -31.00
N LYS A 191 -17.06 -6.91 -30.21
CA LYS A 191 -17.25 -7.60 -28.92
C LYS A 191 -17.69 -9.04 -29.19
N ARG A 192 -16.85 -10.01 -28.84
CA ARG A 192 -17.22 -11.42 -28.87
C ARG A 192 -18.22 -11.71 -27.74
N LYS A 193 -19.31 -12.44 -28.03
CA LYS A 193 -20.13 -13.04 -26.97
C LYS A 193 -19.27 -14.11 -26.29
N ARG A 194 -19.02 -14.01 -24.98
CA ARG A 194 -18.42 -15.12 -24.24
C ARG A 194 -19.40 -16.29 -24.34
N SER A 195 -18.95 -17.43 -24.83
CA SER A 195 -19.68 -18.68 -24.67
C SER A 195 -19.78 -18.96 -23.17
N GLU A 196 -21.00 -19.03 -22.65
CA GLU A 196 -21.26 -19.57 -21.31
C GLU A 196 -20.58 -20.95 -21.26
N SER A 197 -19.56 -21.06 -20.42
CA SER A 197 -18.84 -22.31 -20.23
C SER A 197 -19.64 -23.09 -19.19
N ASN A 198 -20.17 -24.25 -19.58
CA ASN A 198 -20.80 -25.24 -18.70
C ASN A 198 -19.91 -25.59 -17.50
#